data_AF-A0A9P7CDH3-F1
#
_entry.id   AF-A0A9P7CDH3-F1
#
_cell.length_a   1.000
_cell.length_b   1.000
_cell.length_c   1.000
_cell.angle_alpha   90.00
_cell.angle_beta   90.00
_cell.angle_gamma   90.00
#
_symmetry.space_group_name_H-M   'P 1'
#
loop_
_entity.id
_entity.type
_entity.pdbx_description
1 polymer ?
#
loop_
_entity_poly.entity_id
_entity_poly.type
_entity_poly.pdbx_seq_one_letter_code
_entity_poly.pdbx_strand_id
1 'polypeptide(L)'
;MQNWISDTANWGLLWLIANGQVAELKDKLSLWWHARTEPAPDRPRSKLAVPAHRFGSWPSSARLNEGQWGRLTHEAREVERGLGSNNPYDVRDDYYKQYLASLYSPARNEFADVDPITRTELGDLSRVMALLQKRKVKAYFVIQPFNPKLILDVERFDPVVAAITGMCQRYQMGCLDLYSIPFEPGMVRDDMHLAELGWAMADQGIAEYFSR
;
A
#
# COMPACT_ATOMS: atom_id res chain seq x y z
N MET A 1 -24.93 22.55 -22.76
CA MET A 1 -23.51 22.83 -23.03
C MET A 1 -22.71 21.67 -22.47
N GLN A 2 -22.29 20.76 -23.36
CA GLN A 2 -21.36 19.68 -23.04
C GLN A 2 -19.95 20.28 -23.06
N ASN A 3 -19.22 20.13 -21.97
CA ASN A 3 -17.87 20.68 -21.83
C ASN A 3 -16.88 19.65 -22.38
N TRP A 4 -15.97 20.11 -23.24
CA TRP A 4 -14.84 19.41 -23.87
C TRP A 4 -14.00 18.51 -22.93
N ILE A 5 -14.12 18.69 -21.61
CA ILE A 5 -13.48 17.89 -20.56
C ILE A 5 -14.15 16.51 -20.37
N SER A 6 -15.46 16.35 -20.59
CA SER A 6 -16.14 15.04 -20.50
C SER A 6 -15.81 14.11 -21.66
N ASP A 7 -15.38 14.68 -22.79
CA ASP A 7 -15.08 13.94 -24.01
C ASP A 7 -13.59 13.61 -24.16
N THR A 8 -12.71 14.04 -23.25
CA THR A 8 -11.26 13.76 -23.33
C THR A 8 -10.76 12.87 -22.19
N ALA A 9 -11.38 12.95 -21.00
CA ALA A 9 -11.07 12.08 -19.87
C ALA A 9 -11.37 10.58 -20.14
N ASN A 10 -12.41 10.29 -20.93
CA ASN A 10 -12.79 8.92 -21.26
C ASN A 10 -11.83 8.26 -22.26
N TRP A 11 -11.23 9.00 -23.20
CA TRP A 11 -10.34 8.40 -24.19
C TRP A 11 -8.99 8.02 -23.60
N GLY A 12 -8.43 8.80 -22.67
CA GLY A 12 -7.21 8.42 -21.94
C GLY A 12 -7.41 7.15 -21.12
N LEU A 13 -8.55 7.06 -20.41
CA LEU A 13 -8.91 5.88 -19.62
C LEU A 13 -9.19 4.66 -20.51
N LEU A 14 -9.90 4.83 -21.62
CA LEU A 14 -10.17 3.76 -22.59
C LEU A 14 -8.91 3.31 -23.32
N TRP A 15 -7.95 4.21 -23.57
CA TRP A 15 -6.66 3.90 -24.19
C TRP A 15 -5.74 3.16 -23.20
N LEU A 16 -5.77 3.52 -21.92
CA LEU A 16 -5.15 2.77 -20.84
C LEU A 16 -5.81 1.39 -20.64
N ILE A 17 -7.13 1.28 -20.76
CA ILE A 17 -7.85 0.00 -20.74
C ILE A 17 -7.51 -0.84 -21.97
N ALA A 18 -7.44 -0.25 -23.17
CA ALA A 18 -7.15 -0.98 -24.41
C ALA A 18 -5.70 -1.46 -24.47
N ASN A 19 -4.73 -0.62 -24.10
CA ASN A 19 -3.34 -1.07 -23.98
C ASN A 19 -3.13 -1.99 -22.79
N GLY A 20 -3.83 -1.72 -21.69
CA GLY A 20 -3.95 -2.62 -20.55
C GLY A 20 -4.42 -4.00 -21.00
N GLN A 21 -5.45 -4.10 -21.83
CA GLN A 21 -6.01 -5.36 -22.34
C GLN A 21 -5.09 -6.08 -23.34
N VAL A 22 -4.36 -5.34 -24.20
CA VAL A 22 -3.40 -5.93 -25.15
C VAL A 22 -2.15 -6.44 -24.44
N ALA A 23 -1.63 -5.68 -23.47
CA ALA A 23 -0.56 -6.13 -22.58
C ALA A 23 -1.03 -7.29 -21.72
N GLU A 24 -2.25 -7.22 -21.17
CA GLU A 24 -2.91 -8.27 -20.40
C GLU A 24 -3.08 -9.56 -21.22
N LEU A 25 -3.39 -9.49 -22.52
CA LEU A 25 -3.48 -10.67 -23.37
C LEU A 25 -2.10 -11.32 -23.58
N LYS A 26 -1.07 -10.51 -23.87
CA LYS A 26 0.30 -11.00 -24.03
C LYS A 26 0.85 -11.60 -22.73
N ASP A 27 0.61 -10.93 -21.61
CA ASP A 27 1.03 -11.38 -20.29
C ASP A 27 0.24 -12.62 -19.84
N LYS A 28 -1.07 -12.68 -20.11
CA LYS A 28 -1.88 -13.89 -19.84
C LYS A 28 -1.39 -15.07 -20.66
N LEU A 29 -1.04 -14.88 -21.93
CA LEU A 29 -0.48 -15.93 -22.79
C LEU A 29 0.89 -16.39 -22.28
N SER A 30 1.75 -15.44 -21.89
CA SER A 30 3.06 -15.71 -21.29
C SER A 30 2.93 -16.47 -19.96
N LEU A 31 2.14 -15.96 -19.02
CA LEU A 31 1.87 -16.59 -17.73
C LEU A 31 1.19 -17.96 -17.89
N TRP A 32 0.29 -18.12 -18.86
CA TRP A 32 -0.34 -19.42 -19.14
C TRP A 32 0.66 -20.43 -19.71
N TRP A 33 1.59 -19.98 -20.55
CA TRP A 33 2.67 -20.81 -21.07
C TRP A 33 3.65 -21.22 -19.97
N HIS A 34 4.07 -20.28 -19.12
CA HIS A 34 4.99 -20.54 -18.01
C HIS A 34 4.35 -21.33 -16.86
N ALA A 35 3.10 -21.08 -16.53
CA ALA A 35 2.38 -21.82 -15.48
C ALA A 35 2.14 -23.30 -15.81
N ARG A 36 2.19 -23.68 -17.10
CA ARG A 36 2.15 -25.10 -17.52
C ARG A 36 3.46 -25.83 -17.27
N THR A 37 4.57 -25.10 -17.19
CA THR A 37 5.91 -25.66 -16.95
C THR A 37 6.34 -25.59 -15.49
N GLU A 38 5.64 -24.82 -14.65
CA GLU A 38 5.95 -24.73 -13.22
C GLU A 38 5.50 -25.99 -12.45
N PRO A 39 6.37 -26.61 -11.65
CA PRO A 39 5.98 -27.68 -10.74
C PRO A 39 4.90 -27.20 -9.76
N ALA A 40 3.98 -28.09 -9.37
CA ALA A 40 2.94 -27.80 -8.40
C ALA A 40 3.51 -27.12 -7.14
N PRO A 41 2.83 -26.08 -6.58
CA PRO A 41 3.33 -25.24 -5.50
C PRO A 41 3.66 -25.99 -4.21
N ASP A 42 3.18 -27.23 -4.07
CA ASP A 42 3.41 -28.08 -2.90
C ASP A 42 4.73 -28.85 -2.93
N ARG A 43 5.55 -28.69 -3.97
CA ARG A 43 6.92 -29.22 -3.98
C ARG A 43 7.90 -28.16 -3.46
N PRO A 44 8.42 -28.32 -2.22
CA PRO A 44 9.37 -27.37 -1.67
C PRO A 44 10.61 -27.27 -2.58
N ARG A 45 10.92 -26.04 -3.01
CA ARG A 45 12.02 -25.74 -3.93
C ARG A 45 13.42 -25.98 -3.34
N SER A 46 13.50 -26.12 -2.01
CA SER A 46 14.73 -26.47 -1.29
C SER A 46 14.37 -27.24 -0.01
N LYS A 47 15.37 -27.91 0.59
CA LYS A 47 15.22 -28.55 1.91
C LYS A 47 14.87 -27.56 3.04
N LEU A 48 15.05 -26.26 2.80
CA LEU A 48 14.72 -25.18 3.73
C LEU A 48 13.32 -24.58 3.48
N ALA A 49 12.69 -24.87 2.33
CA ALA A 49 11.37 -24.37 2.02
C ALA A 49 10.34 -25.18 2.81
N VAL A 50 9.83 -24.61 3.89
CA VAL A 50 8.69 -25.15 4.64
C VAL A 50 7.43 -24.54 4.05
N PRO A 51 6.45 -25.33 3.58
CA PRO A 51 5.18 -24.78 3.14
C PRO A 51 4.49 -24.10 4.33
N ALA A 52 4.27 -22.78 4.24
CA ALA A 52 3.69 -21.97 5.32
C ALA A 52 2.34 -22.51 5.83
N HIS A 53 1.60 -23.21 4.95
CA HIS A 53 0.32 -23.84 5.27
C HIS A 53 0.40 -25.07 6.17
N ARG A 54 1.58 -25.69 6.35
CA ARG A 54 1.71 -27.00 7.02
C ARG A 54 1.97 -26.91 8.52
N PHE A 55 2.44 -25.76 9.01
CA PHE A 55 2.82 -25.57 10.41
C PHE A 55 2.38 -24.22 11.01
N GLY A 56 1.77 -23.33 10.21
CA GLY A 56 1.17 -22.12 10.73
C GLY A 56 -0.23 -22.39 11.27
N SER A 57 -0.36 -22.80 12.54
CA SER A 57 -1.47 -22.21 13.28
C SER A 57 -1.09 -20.73 13.38
N TRP A 58 -1.62 -19.89 12.49
CA TRP A 58 -1.62 -18.46 12.75
C TRP A 58 -2.19 -18.34 14.16
N PRO A 59 -1.42 -17.83 15.16
CA PRO A 59 -2.01 -17.58 16.46
C PRO A 59 -3.27 -16.80 16.16
N SER A 60 -4.43 -17.32 16.57
CA SER A 60 -5.70 -16.62 16.36
C SER A 60 -5.42 -15.19 16.79
N SER A 61 -5.50 -14.24 15.85
CA SER A 61 -5.29 -12.83 16.14
C SER A 61 -6.06 -12.57 17.41
N ALA A 62 -5.34 -12.24 18.50
CA ALA A 62 -5.99 -12.03 19.78
C ALA A 62 -7.15 -11.09 19.49
N ARG A 63 -8.39 -11.51 19.79
CA ARG A 63 -9.56 -10.68 19.49
C ARG A 63 -9.57 -9.54 20.50
N LEU A 64 -8.75 -8.54 20.22
CA LEU A 64 -8.69 -7.31 20.98
C LEU A 64 -10.01 -6.58 20.79
N ASN A 65 -10.61 -6.14 21.89
CA ASN A 65 -11.74 -5.25 21.84
C ASN A 65 -11.30 -3.81 21.56
N GLU A 66 -12.27 -2.94 21.28
CA GLU A 66 -12.03 -1.52 20.98
C GLU A 66 -11.20 -0.80 22.05
N GLY A 67 -11.43 -1.09 23.34
CA GLY A 67 -10.67 -0.50 24.43
C GLY A 67 -9.21 -0.98 24.50
N GLN A 68 -8.93 -2.21 24.07
CA GLN A 68 -7.56 -2.73 23.95
C GLN A 68 -6.83 -2.09 22.77
N TRP A 69 -7.50 -1.96 21.61
CA TRP A 69 -6.95 -1.23 20.46
C TRP A 69 -6.67 0.23 20.80
N GLY A 70 -7.60 0.91 21.50
CA GLY A 70 -7.40 2.28 21.95
C GLY A 70 -6.16 2.44 22.84
N ARG A 71 -5.88 1.48 23.73
CA ARG A 71 -4.64 1.47 24.53
C ARG A 71 -3.39 1.26 23.68
N LEU A 72 -3.39 0.28 22.77
CA LEU A 72 -2.24 0.03 21.89
C LEU A 72 -1.93 1.23 21.00
N THR A 73 -2.94 1.84 20.39
CA THR A 73 -2.79 3.04 19.57
C THR A 73 -2.27 4.22 20.39
N HIS A 74 -2.70 4.36 21.65
CA HIS A 74 -2.15 5.36 22.57
C HIS A 74 -0.68 5.07 22.93
N GLU A 75 -0.33 3.84 23.29
CA GLU A 75 1.04 3.43 23.59
C GLU A 75 1.97 3.65 22.39
N ALA A 76 1.53 3.26 21.20
CA ALA A 76 2.27 3.46 19.95
C ALA A 76 2.58 4.94 19.68
N ARG A 77 1.60 5.84 19.92
CA ARG A 77 1.79 7.28 19.81
C ARG A 77 2.84 7.81 20.80
N GLU A 78 2.78 7.39 22.05
CA GLU A 78 3.75 7.83 23.07
C GLU A 78 5.17 7.29 22.78
N VAL A 79 5.28 6.06 22.28
CA VAL A 79 6.55 5.50 21.82
C VAL A 79 7.15 6.33 20.68
N GLU A 80 6.37 6.64 19.64
CA GLU A 80 6.89 7.44 18.52
C GLU A 80 7.24 8.87 18.91
N ARG A 81 6.47 9.48 19.82
CA ARG A 81 6.85 10.78 20.39
C ARG A 81 8.21 10.70 21.08
N GLY A 82 8.51 9.62 21.80
CA GLY A 82 9.83 9.40 22.39
C GLY A 82 10.95 9.22 21.36
N LEU A 83 10.65 8.69 20.17
CA LEU A 83 11.62 8.39 19.12
C LEU A 83 11.85 9.53 18.11
N GLY A 84 10.92 10.47 17.95
CA GLY A 84 10.95 11.47 16.87
C GLY A 84 10.65 12.92 17.26
N SER A 85 10.66 13.27 18.55
CA SER A 85 10.28 14.62 19.02
C SER A 85 11.39 15.68 18.94
N ASN A 86 12.60 15.36 18.48
CA ASN A 86 13.74 16.29 18.49
C ASN A 86 14.12 16.81 17.10
N ASN A 87 13.19 16.81 16.15
CA ASN A 87 13.41 17.34 14.80
C ASN A 87 12.12 17.98 14.24
N PRO A 88 12.22 18.88 13.24
CA PRO A 88 11.05 19.62 12.76
C PRO A 88 10.18 18.84 11.76
N TYR A 89 10.61 17.65 11.33
CA TYR A 89 10.03 16.92 10.19
C TYR A 89 9.12 15.75 10.59
N ASP A 90 8.83 15.56 11.88
CA ASP A 90 8.00 14.45 12.39
C ASP A 90 8.47 13.06 11.94
N VAL A 91 9.79 12.89 11.81
CA VAL A 91 10.45 11.61 11.56
C VAL A 91 11.16 11.13 12.83
N ARG A 92 11.65 9.90 12.86
CA ARG A 92 12.50 9.44 13.97
C ARG A 92 13.82 10.22 14.00
N ASP A 93 14.32 10.47 15.20
CA ASP A 93 15.51 11.31 15.42
C ASP A 93 16.79 10.69 14.85
N ASP A 94 16.88 9.37 14.81
CA ASP A 94 17.98 8.64 14.19
C ASP A 94 17.99 8.83 12.66
N TYR A 95 16.83 8.70 12.02
CA TYR A 95 16.65 9.00 10.60
C TYR A 95 16.99 10.45 10.29
N TYR A 96 16.48 11.40 11.08
CA TYR A 96 16.80 12.82 10.92
C TYR A 96 18.31 13.08 10.97
N LYS A 97 18.99 12.59 12.01
CA LYS A 97 20.44 12.78 12.19
C LYS A 97 21.25 12.16 11.05
N GLN A 98 20.82 10.99 10.57
CA GLN A 98 21.55 10.26 9.55
C GLN A 98 21.35 10.83 8.15
N TYR A 99 20.13 11.24 7.79
CA TYR A 99 19.76 11.52 6.40
C TYR A 99 19.37 12.96 6.13
N LEU A 100 18.87 13.71 7.12
CA LEU A 100 18.26 15.02 6.89
C LEU A 100 19.07 16.19 7.47
N ALA A 101 19.75 15.99 8.59
CA ALA A 101 20.36 17.08 9.36
C ALA A 101 21.44 17.87 8.59
N SER A 102 22.09 17.24 7.60
CA SER A 102 23.10 17.89 6.75
C SER A 102 22.53 18.50 5.48
N LEU A 103 21.25 18.26 5.16
CA LEU A 103 20.61 18.75 3.95
C LEU A 103 20.13 20.19 4.16
N TYR A 104 20.40 21.04 3.18
CA TYR A 104 19.87 22.40 3.17
C TYR A 104 18.34 22.41 3.04
N SER A 105 17.80 21.52 2.21
CA SER A 105 16.36 21.35 1.99
C SER A 105 16.04 19.87 1.80
N PRO A 106 15.52 19.19 2.84
CA PRO A 106 15.18 17.76 2.75
C PRO A 106 13.81 17.51 2.11
N ALA A 107 12.93 18.51 2.09
CA ALA A 107 11.59 18.38 1.52
C ALA A 107 11.63 18.44 -0.01
N ARG A 108 10.83 17.60 -0.67
CA ARG A 108 10.84 17.42 -2.13
C ARG A 108 9.48 16.99 -2.65
N ASN A 109 9.33 17.02 -3.97
CA ASN A 109 8.24 16.35 -4.67
C ASN A 109 8.66 14.91 -4.98
N GLU A 110 7.83 13.91 -4.67
CA GLU A 110 8.22 12.50 -4.82
C GLU A 110 8.24 12.07 -6.30
N PHE A 111 7.49 12.75 -7.17
CA PHE A 111 7.52 12.53 -8.63
C PHE A 111 7.51 13.84 -9.43
N ALA A 112 8.48 14.72 -9.20
CA ALA A 112 8.50 16.08 -9.78
C ALA A 112 8.20 16.14 -11.30
N ASP A 113 8.69 15.17 -12.08
CA ASP A 113 8.64 15.24 -13.56
C ASP A 113 7.53 14.40 -14.21
N VAL A 114 6.81 13.57 -13.44
CA VAL A 114 5.83 12.61 -13.99
C VAL A 114 4.61 12.52 -13.09
N ASP A 115 3.42 12.51 -13.69
CA ASP A 115 2.18 12.28 -12.94
C ASP A 115 2.13 10.84 -12.38
N PRO A 116 2.00 10.65 -11.05
CA PRO A 116 1.96 9.33 -10.43
C PRO A 116 0.94 8.36 -11.05
N ILE A 117 -0.21 8.85 -11.56
CA ILE A 117 -1.24 7.99 -12.16
C ILE A 117 -0.77 7.32 -13.46
N THR A 118 0.24 7.88 -14.12
CA THR A 118 0.75 7.38 -15.40
C THR A 118 1.78 6.26 -15.24
N ARG A 119 2.14 5.93 -14.01
CA ARG A 119 3.12 4.88 -13.69
C ARG A 119 2.59 3.49 -14.05
N THR A 120 3.49 2.65 -14.56
CA THR A 120 3.17 1.28 -15.00
C THR A 120 2.72 0.37 -13.86
N GLU A 121 3.14 0.70 -12.65
CA GLU A 121 2.93 -0.05 -11.41
C GLU A 121 1.44 -0.20 -11.05
N LEU A 122 0.58 0.74 -11.45
CA LEU A 122 -0.87 0.59 -11.28
C LEU A 122 -1.45 -0.54 -12.14
N GLY A 123 -0.93 -0.71 -13.36
CA GLY A 123 -1.26 -1.84 -14.21
C GLY A 123 -0.80 -3.17 -13.61
N ASP A 124 0.41 -3.18 -13.03
CA ASP A 124 0.96 -4.37 -12.36
C ASP A 124 0.17 -4.75 -11.12
N LEU A 125 -0.23 -3.77 -10.30
CA LEU A 125 -1.12 -4.00 -9.16
C LEU A 125 -2.44 -4.62 -9.59
N SER A 126 -3.07 -4.09 -10.65
CA SER A 126 -4.31 -4.66 -11.20
C SER A 126 -4.15 -6.13 -11.62
N ARG A 127 -3.01 -6.49 -12.24
CA ARG A 127 -2.70 -7.89 -12.60
C ARG A 127 -2.56 -8.78 -11.36
N VAL A 128 -1.88 -8.31 -10.31
CA VAL A 128 -1.76 -9.04 -9.04
C VAL A 128 -3.14 -9.25 -8.41
N MET A 129 -3.98 -8.23 -8.35
CA MET A 129 -5.34 -8.33 -7.79
C MET A 129 -6.22 -9.27 -8.61
N ALA A 130 -6.14 -9.24 -9.94
CA ALA A 130 -6.84 -10.19 -10.80
C ALA A 130 -6.40 -11.64 -10.54
N LEU A 131 -5.09 -11.87 -10.34
CA LEU A 131 -4.57 -13.19 -9.99
C LEU A 131 -5.08 -13.64 -8.61
N LEU A 132 -5.02 -12.78 -7.60
CA LEU A 132 -5.51 -13.08 -6.25
C LEU A 132 -7.01 -13.41 -6.25
N GLN A 133 -7.83 -12.65 -6.99
CA GLN A 133 -9.25 -12.92 -7.17
C GLN A 133 -9.47 -14.29 -7.85
N LYS A 134 -8.77 -14.57 -8.95
CA LYS A 134 -8.86 -15.86 -9.67
C LYS A 134 -8.47 -17.04 -8.77
N ARG A 135 -7.49 -16.85 -7.90
CA ARG A 135 -7.03 -17.85 -6.92
C ARG A 135 -7.88 -17.87 -5.65
N LYS A 136 -8.91 -17.03 -5.55
CA LYS A 136 -9.79 -16.89 -4.38
C LYS A 136 -9.02 -16.61 -3.08
N VAL A 137 -7.96 -15.81 -3.19
CA VAL A 137 -7.18 -15.39 -2.01
C VAL A 137 -7.93 -14.27 -1.30
N LYS A 138 -8.17 -14.44 0.01
CA LYS A 138 -8.67 -13.37 0.87
C LYS A 138 -7.52 -12.38 1.12
N ALA A 139 -7.52 -11.27 0.40
CA ALA A 139 -6.45 -10.27 0.42
C ALA A 139 -6.92 -8.93 1.02
N TYR A 140 -6.02 -8.27 1.72
CA TYR A 140 -6.22 -6.96 2.35
C TYR A 140 -5.09 -6.01 1.94
N PHE A 141 -5.42 -4.83 1.44
CA PHE A 141 -4.46 -3.84 0.98
C PHE A 141 -4.42 -2.66 1.94
N VAL A 142 -3.23 -2.19 2.29
CA VAL A 142 -3.03 -0.99 3.11
C VAL A 142 -2.40 0.08 2.24
N ILE A 143 -3.05 1.23 2.13
CA ILE A 143 -2.54 2.42 1.44
C ILE A 143 -1.93 3.31 2.51
N GLN A 144 -0.60 3.31 2.60
CA GLN A 144 0.15 4.12 3.58
C GLN A 144 0.20 5.61 3.17
N PRO A 145 0.24 6.56 4.13
CA PRO A 145 0.45 7.97 3.82
C PRO A 145 1.92 8.28 3.53
N PHE A 146 2.17 9.47 2.99
CA PHE A 146 3.48 10.12 3.04
C PHE A 146 3.57 11.06 4.24
N ASN A 147 4.80 11.41 4.64
CA ASN A 147 5.04 12.51 5.55
C ASN A 147 4.92 13.86 4.80
N PRO A 148 3.89 14.69 5.07
CA PRO A 148 3.67 15.93 4.34
C PRO A 148 4.71 17.02 4.66
N LYS A 149 5.57 16.82 5.68
CA LYS A 149 6.70 17.71 5.96
C LYS A 149 7.93 17.43 5.09
N LEU A 150 7.97 16.28 4.41
CA LEU A 150 9.06 15.87 3.54
C LEU A 150 8.62 15.68 2.08
N ILE A 151 7.41 15.17 1.87
CA ILE A 151 6.82 15.03 0.54
C ILE A 151 5.80 16.15 0.37
N LEU A 152 6.08 17.10 -0.53
CA LEU A 152 5.31 18.34 -0.64
C LEU A 152 4.12 18.25 -1.60
N ASP A 153 4.07 17.21 -2.43
CA ASP A 153 3.11 17.07 -3.52
C ASP A 153 2.15 15.88 -3.31
N VAL A 154 1.77 15.66 -2.05
CA VAL A 154 0.92 14.54 -1.63
C VAL A 154 -0.40 14.49 -2.41
N GLU A 155 -1.06 15.61 -2.61
CA GLU A 155 -2.31 15.73 -3.36
C GLU A 155 -2.26 15.17 -4.80
N ARG A 156 -1.06 15.07 -5.40
CA ARG A 156 -0.91 14.46 -6.74
C ARG A 156 -1.17 12.96 -6.73
N PHE A 157 -1.19 12.32 -5.57
CA PHE A 157 -1.49 10.90 -5.42
C PHE A 157 -2.97 10.63 -5.15
N ASP A 158 -3.83 11.64 -4.94
CA ASP A 158 -5.27 11.42 -4.77
C ASP A 158 -5.90 10.58 -5.90
N PRO A 159 -5.55 10.81 -7.19
CA PRO A 159 -6.03 9.94 -8.27
C PRO A 159 -5.52 8.50 -8.17
N VAL A 160 -4.30 8.29 -7.65
CA VAL A 160 -3.70 6.97 -7.43
C VAL A 160 -4.45 6.24 -6.32
N VAL A 161 -4.72 6.92 -5.20
CA VAL A 161 -5.49 6.37 -4.08
C VAL A 161 -6.91 6.02 -4.52
N ALA A 162 -7.57 6.88 -5.29
CA ALA A 162 -8.87 6.61 -5.89
C ALA A 162 -8.84 5.38 -6.83
N ALA A 163 -7.78 5.23 -7.63
CA ALA A 163 -7.61 4.06 -8.49
C ALA A 163 -7.44 2.76 -7.66
N ILE A 164 -6.61 2.78 -6.62
CA ILE A 164 -6.38 1.61 -5.75
C ILE A 164 -7.65 1.22 -4.99
N THR A 165 -8.33 2.18 -4.36
CA THR A 165 -9.59 1.92 -3.64
C THR A 165 -10.68 1.40 -4.59
N GLY A 166 -10.78 1.95 -5.81
CA GLY A 166 -11.66 1.45 -6.86
C GLY A 166 -11.32 0.01 -7.30
N MET A 167 -10.03 -0.34 -7.39
CA MET A 167 -9.60 -1.71 -7.65
C MET A 167 -9.99 -2.66 -6.52
N CYS A 168 -9.83 -2.26 -5.25
CA CYS A 168 -10.26 -3.08 -4.11
C CYS A 168 -11.76 -3.39 -4.16
N GLN A 169 -12.60 -2.40 -4.50
CA GLN A 169 -14.04 -2.63 -4.71
C GLN A 169 -14.30 -3.58 -5.87
N ARG A 170 -13.67 -3.34 -7.04
CA ARG A 170 -13.84 -4.15 -8.25
C ARG A 170 -13.45 -5.61 -8.06
N TYR A 171 -12.34 -5.87 -7.36
CA TYR A 171 -11.84 -7.21 -7.11
C TYR A 171 -12.40 -7.85 -5.83
N GLN A 172 -13.29 -7.14 -5.11
CA GLN A 172 -13.90 -7.58 -3.86
C GLN A 172 -12.86 -7.89 -2.76
N MET A 173 -11.88 -7.01 -2.61
CA MET A 173 -10.79 -7.11 -1.64
C MET A 173 -10.93 -6.02 -0.57
N GLY A 174 -10.46 -6.30 0.64
CA GLY A 174 -10.46 -5.28 1.69
C GLY A 174 -9.35 -4.25 1.47
N CYS A 175 -9.60 -3.02 1.90
CA CYS A 175 -8.67 -1.91 1.78
C CYS A 175 -8.70 -1.07 3.05
N LEU A 176 -7.52 -0.72 3.58
CA LEU A 176 -7.32 0.31 4.57
C LEU A 176 -6.69 1.51 3.88
N ASP A 177 -7.40 2.62 3.85
CA ASP A 177 -6.88 3.89 3.34
C ASP A 177 -6.38 4.74 4.52
N LEU A 178 -5.08 4.65 4.80
CA LEU A 178 -4.41 5.55 5.74
C LEU A 178 -3.91 6.83 5.06
N TYR A 179 -4.00 6.92 3.73
CA TYR A 179 -3.56 8.07 2.97
C TYR A 179 -4.53 9.24 3.13
N SER A 180 -5.83 8.94 3.06
CA SER A 180 -6.90 9.96 3.08
C SER A 180 -7.27 10.45 4.48
N ILE A 181 -6.70 9.89 5.55
CA ILE A 181 -6.94 10.37 6.92
C ILE A 181 -5.98 11.51 7.27
N PRO A 182 -6.33 12.42 8.21
CA PRO A 182 -5.40 13.46 8.64
C PRO A 182 -4.08 12.88 9.14
N PHE A 183 -2.98 13.39 8.60
CA PHE A 183 -1.63 12.96 9.02
C PHE A 183 -1.41 13.26 10.51
N GLU A 184 -0.87 12.27 11.22
CA GLU A 184 -0.44 12.41 12.60
C GLU A 184 1.05 12.02 12.73
N PRO A 185 1.87 12.78 13.49
CA PRO A 185 3.23 12.36 13.82
C PRO A 185 3.27 10.94 14.39
N GLY A 186 4.18 10.11 13.88
CA GLY A 186 4.27 8.69 14.22
C GLY A 186 3.44 7.77 13.31
N MET A 187 2.65 8.28 12.37
CA MET A 187 2.09 7.42 11.31
C MET A 187 3.19 6.82 10.44
N VAL A 188 4.24 7.58 10.16
CA VAL A 188 5.45 7.16 9.44
C VAL A 188 6.71 7.53 10.24
N ARG A 189 7.76 6.71 10.11
CA ARG A 189 9.04 6.91 10.81
C ARG A 189 10.04 7.75 10.02
N ASP A 190 9.81 7.87 8.73
CA ASP A 190 10.62 8.60 7.75
C ASP A 190 9.67 9.31 6.77
N ASP A 191 10.04 9.45 5.50
CA ASP A 191 9.19 10.09 4.49
C ASP A 191 7.98 9.24 4.07
N MET A 192 8.01 7.91 4.25
CA MET A 192 6.94 7.03 3.75
C MET A 192 6.68 5.74 4.55
N HIS A 193 7.65 5.19 5.28
CA HIS A 193 7.49 3.90 5.94
C HIS A 193 6.74 4.03 7.26
N LEU A 194 5.78 3.15 7.51
CA LEU A 194 4.98 3.16 8.74
C LEU A 194 5.85 3.11 10.01
N ALA A 195 5.47 3.94 10.98
CA ALA A 195 5.97 3.97 12.36
C ALA A 195 4.99 3.20 13.29
N GLU A 196 5.24 3.17 14.61
CA GLU A 196 4.42 2.39 15.54
C GLU A 196 2.93 2.76 15.47
N LEU A 197 2.58 4.05 15.37
CA LEU A 197 1.17 4.45 15.27
C LEU A 197 0.55 3.99 13.94
N GLY A 198 1.27 4.14 12.83
CA GLY A 198 0.82 3.63 11.52
C GLY A 198 0.65 2.11 11.51
N TRP A 199 1.57 1.38 12.14
CA TRP A 199 1.46 -0.07 12.29
C TRP A 199 0.32 -0.48 13.21
N ALA A 200 0.05 0.23 14.30
CA ALA A 200 -1.08 -0.06 15.18
C ALA A 200 -2.42 0.08 14.43
N MET A 201 -2.57 1.13 13.59
CA MET A 201 -3.75 1.32 12.74
C MET A 201 -3.87 0.21 11.68
N ALA A 202 -2.76 -0.15 11.03
CA ALA A 202 -2.73 -1.22 10.04
C ALA A 202 -3.06 -2.58 10.65
N ASP A 203 -2.46 -2.90 11.81
CA ASP A 203 -2.67 -4.16 12.53
C ASP A 203 -4.12 -4.30 13.00
N GLN A 204 -4.73 -3.22 13.50
CA GLN A 204 -6.16 -3.21 13.81
C GLN A 204 -7.00 -3.54 12.57
N GLY A 205 -6.76 -2.86 11.44
CA GLY A 205 -7.50 -3.11 10.19
C GLY A 205 -7.32 -4.55 9.66
N ILE A 206 -6.09 -5.07 9.71
CA ILE A 206 -5.76 -6.46 9.36
C ILE A 206 -6.50 -7.44 10.27
N ALA A 207 -6.39 -7.26 11.59
CA ALA A 207 -7.02 -8.13 12.58
C ALA A 207 -8.55 -8.15 12.41
N GLU A 208 -9.18 -6.99 12.22
CA GLU A 208 -10.61 -6.88 11.99
C GLU A 208 -11.06 -7.55 10.69
N TYR A 209 -10.29 -7.39 9.60
CA TYR A 209 -10.61 -8.00 8.30
C TYR A 209 -10.48 -9.53 8.31
N PHE A 210 -9.45 -10.06 8.96
CA PHE A 210 -9.19 -11.51 8.99
C PHE A 210 -9.90 -12.25 10.12
N SER A 211 -10.39 -11.57 11.15
CA SER A 211 -11.20 -12.17 12.22
C SER A 211 -12.68 -12.40 11.84
N ARG A 212 -13.13 -11.86 10.70
CA ARG A 212 -14.48 -12.02 10.14
C ARG A 212 -14.58 -13.18 9.15
#